data_AF-A0A6G1C1K2-F1
#
_entry.id   AF-A0A6G1C1K2-F1
#
_cell.length_a   1.000
_cell.length_b   1.000
_cell.length_c   1.000
_cell.angle_alpha   90.00
_cell.angle_beta   90.00
_cell.angle_gamma   90.00
#
_symmetry.space_group_name_H-M   'P 1'
#
loop_
_entity.id
_entity.type
_entity.pdbx_description
1 polymer ?
#
loop_
_entity_poly.entity_id
_entity_poly.type
_entity_poly.pdbx_seq_one_letter_code
_entity_poly.pdbx_strand_id
1 'polypeptide(L)'
;MWNKRPEFTAWLSEVKQVNLEALSNWEEKQMFKEFMEDHNTATFPSKKYYDLDAYHRRMMEKEKKKGLKNAMGTERTVFNDEEQRRLELLRERERQKEEEVAALKRSMQTGMAQAMKEQARLREEMMYQYRLGNFEAAAAIQKRLDPDAPLQ
;
A
#
# COMPACT_ATOMS: atom_id res chain seq x y z
N MET A 1 15.20 -35.78 17.55
CA MET A 1 16.20 -34.72 17.25
C MET A 1 16.48 -33.99 18.57
N TRP A 2 17.74 -33.78 18.95
CA TRP A 2 18.07 -33.25 20.28
C TRP A 2 17.84 -31.73 20.32
N ASN A 3 17.03 -31.24 21.26
CA ASN A 3 16.62 -29.83 21.32
C ASN A 3 17.76 -28.85 21.62
N LYS A 4 18.92 -29.35 22.10
CA LYS A 4 20.11 -28.56 22.42
C LYS A 4 21.23 -28.62 21.38
N ARG A 5 20.97 -29.29 20.24
CA ARG A 5 21.94 -29.41 19.16
C ARG A 5 22.36 -28.05 18.56
N PRO A 6 21.44 -27.09 18.34
CA PRO A 6 21.84 -25.75 17.87
C PRO A 6 22.78 -25.04 18.85
N GLU A 7 22.49 -25.08 20.15
CA GLU A 7 23.29 -24.44 21.20
C GLU A 7 24.67 -25.06 21.35
N PHE A 8 24.73 -26.40 21.31
CA PHE A 8 25.98 -27.15 21.33
C PHE A 8 26.86 -26.83 20.10
N THR A 9 26.25 -26.73 18.92
CA THR A 9 26.94 -26.38 17.67
C THR A 9 27.58 -25.00 17.76
N ALA A 10 26.83 -24.00 18.24
CA ALA A 10 27.35 -22.65 18.40
C ALA A 10 28.46 -22.58 19.45
N TRP A 11 28.31 -23.28 20.58
CA TRP A 11 29.32 -23.33 21.62
C TRP A 11 30.63 -23.97 21.13
N LEU A 12 30.55 -25.08 20.40
CA LEU A 12 31.72 -25.74 19.81
C LEU A 12 32.46 -24.81 18.84
N SER A 13 31.73 -24.14 17.96
CA SER A 13 32.32 -23.26 16.95
C SER A 13 32.93 -21.98 17.55
N GLU A 14 32.27 -21.38 18.54
CA GLU A 14 32.69 -20.08 19.05
C GLU A 14 33.62 -20.16 20.27
N VAL A 15 33.40 -21.12 21.18
CA VAL A 15 34.21 -21.27 22.40
C VAL A 15 35.39 -22.20 22.17
N LYS A 16 35.14 -23.37 21.57
CA LYS A 16 36.18 -24.36 21.31
C LYS A 16 36.87 -24.18 19.95
N GLN A 17 36.30 -23.39 19.05
CA GLN A 17 36.79 -23.18 17.68
C GLN A 17 36.94 -24.48 16.88
N VAL A 18 36.09 -25.46 17.17
CA VAL A 18 36.08 -26.76 16.50
C VAL A 18 34.80 -26.91 15.67
N ASN A 19 34.95 -27.39 14.44
CA ASN A 19 33.82 -27.74 13.58
C ASN A 19 33.29 -29.12 13.96
N LEU A 20 31.98 -29.24 14.17
CA LEU A 20 31.29 -30.51 14.45
C LEU A 20 31.61 -31.59 13.42
N GLU A 21 31.70 -31.22 12.14
CA GLU A 21 31.97 -32.16 11.05
C GLU A 21 33.40 -32.73 11.06
N ALA A 22 34.31 -32.09 11.79
CA ALA A 22 35.69 -32.55 11.94
C ALA A 22 35.87 -33.51 13.13
N LEU A 23 34.85 -33.66 14.00
CA LEU A 23 34.94 -34.46 15.22
C LEU A 23 34.46 -35.89 14.99
N SER A 24 35.15 -36.85 15.59
CA SER A 24 34.66 -38.23 15.68
C SER A 24 33.52 -38.36 16.69
N ASN A 25 32.68 -39.38 16.53
CA ASN A 25 31.54 -39.65 17.43
C ASN A 25 31.93 -39.78 18.92
N TRP A 26 33.17 -40.18 19.22
CA TRP A 26 33.64 -40.27 20.60
C TRP A 26 34.00 -38.90 21.17
N GLU A 27 34.68 -38.06 20.38
CA GLU A 27 35.05 -36.70 20.78
C GLU A 27 33.80 -35.83 20.92
N GLU A 28 32.81 -35.97 20.03
CA GLU A 28 31.52 -35.29 20.14
C GLU A 28 30.87 -35.57 21.51
N LYS A 29 30.89 -36.82 21.98
CA LYS A 29 30.35 -37.20 23.29
C LYS A 29 31.13 -36.60 24.45
N GLN A 30 32.44 -36.45 24.35
CA GLN A 30 33.25 -35.81 25.40
C GLN A 30 32.95 -34.32 25.46
N MET A 31 32.93 -33.65 24.31
CA MET A 31 32.60 -32.22 24.23
C MET A 31 31.17 -31.94 24.69
N PHE A 32 30.24 -32.86 24.41
CA PHE A 32 28.86 -32.73 24.87
C PHE A 32 28.75 -32.86 26.39
N LYS A 33 29.58 -33.68 27.05
CA LYS A 33 29.61 -33.74 28.52
C LYS A 33 30.10 -32.43 29.12
N GLU A 34 31.17 -31.86 28.57
CA GLU A 34 31.69 -30.56 29.01
C GLU A 34 30.66 -29.45 28.79
N PHE A 35 29.98 -29.44 27.64
CA PHE A 35 28.87 -28.52 27.38
C PHE A 35 27.73 -28.68 28.40
N MET A 36 27.34 -29.92 28.73
CA MET A 36 26.30 -30.16 29.73
C MET A 36 26.75 -29.75 31.13
N GLU A 37 28.01 -29.95 31.47
CA GLU A 37 28.59 -29.46 32.73
C GLU A 37 28.47 -27.94 32.79
N ASP A 38 28.98 -27.22 31.79
CA ASP A 38 28.92 -25.75 31.74
C ASP A 38 27.48 -25.19 31.70
N HIS A 39 26.56 -25.94 31.09
CA HIS A 39 25.13 -25.61 31.09
C HIS A 39 24.52 -25.76 32.49
N ASN A 40 24.86 -26.82 33.22
CA ASN A 40 24.32 -27.10 34.54
C ASN A 40 24.94 -26.22 35.63
N THR A 41 26.23 -25.89 35.51
CA THR A 41 26.98 -25.05 36.47
C THR A 41 26.88 -23.56 36.17
N ALA A 42 26.16 -23.20 35.10
CA ALA A 42 25.98 -21.84 34.65
C ALA A 42 27.31 -21.09 34.30
N THR A 43 28.35 -21.82 33.86
CA THR A 43 29.71 -21.28 33.62
C THR A 43 29.97 -20.85 32.18
N PHE A 44 28.96 -20.83 31.31
CA PHE A 44 29.18 -20.44 29.91
C PHE A 44 29.68 -18.99 29.78
N PRO A 45 30.59 -18.71 28.82
CA PRO A 45 31.10 -17.36 28.57
C PRO A 45 30.01 -16.33 28.22
N SER A 46 28.90 -16.78 27.64
CA SER A 46 27.79 -15.92 27.26
C SER A 46 26.45 -16.60 27.49
N LYS A 47 25.44 -15.81 27.87
CA LYS A 47 24.08 -16.29 28.11
C LYS A 47 23.39 -16.86 26.86
N LYS A 48 23.95 -16.60 25.66
CA LYS A 48 23.38 -17.08 24.39
C LYS A 48 23.38 -18.61 24.26
N TYR A 49 24.29 -19.31 24.95
CA TYR A 49 24.41 -20.77 24.87
C TYR A 49 23.37 -21.54 25.70
N TYR A 50 22.59 -20.86 26.56
CA TYR A 50 21.46 -21.49 27.26
C TYR A 50 20.22 -21.59 26.38
N ASP A 51 19.98 -20.55 25.58
CA ASP A 51 18.83 -20.42 24.68
C ASP A 51 19.19 -19.45 23.54
N LEU A 52 19.65 -20.01 22.43
CA LEU A 52 20.00 -19.24 21.24
C LEU A 52 18.77 -18.56 20.62
N ASP A 53 17.61 -19.22 20.67
CA ASP A 53 16.39 -18.69 20.07
C ASP A 53 15.86 -17.49 20.83
N ALA A 54 15.88 -17.53 22.18
CA ALA A 54 15.56 -16.36 22.99
C ALA A 54 16.58 -15.23 22.77
N TYR A 55 17.86 -15.56 22.61
CA TYR A 55 18.89 -14.56 22.31
C TYR A 55 18.63 -13.86 20.97
N HIS A 56 18.39 -14.62 19.90
CA HIS A 56 18.09 -14.06 18.58
C HIS A 56 16.79 -13.26 18.58
N ARG A 57 15.73 -13.75 19.23
CA ARG A 57 14.48 -12.98 19.38
C ARG A 57 14.72 -11.64 20.05
N ARG A 58 15.48 -11.61 21.16
CA ARG A 58 15.82 -10.35 21.85
C ARG A 58 16.67 -9.42 20.98
N MET A 59 17.61 -9.95 20.21
CA MET A 59 18.42 -9.15 19.28
C MET A 59 17.55 -8.54 18.18
N MET A 60 16.67 -9.33 17.58
CA MET A 60 15.71 -8.86 16.57
C MET A 60 14.77 -7.79 17.14
N GLU A 61 14.28 -7.95 18.37
CA GLU A 61 13.45 -6.93 19.04
C GLU A 61 14.23 -5.65 19.32
N LYS A 62 15.49 -5.75 19.75
CA LYS A 62 16.35 -4.58 19.97
C LYS A 62 16.59 -3.81 18.66
N GLU A 63 16.89 -4.51 17.58
CA GLU A 63 17.08 -3.90 16.26
C GLU A 63 15.80 -3.25 15.74
N LYS A 64 14.64 -3.91 15.87
CA LYS A 64 13.34 -3.30 15.53
C LYS A 64 13.06 -2.04 16.35
N LYS A 65 13.29 -2.09 17.66
CA LYS A 65 13.11 -0.93 18.55
C LYS A 65 14.10 0.19 18.23
N LYS A 66 15.34 -0.13 17.85
CA LYS A 66 16.33 0.85 17.40
C LYS A 66 15.93 1.48 16.07
N GLY A 67 15.44 0.69 15.11
CA GLY A 67 14.88 1.20 13.86
C GLY A 67 13.70 2.14 14.10
N LEU A 68 12.79 1.79 15.02
CA LEU A 68 11.68 2.65 15.40
C LEU A 68 12.13 3.92 16.13
N LYS A 69 13.11 3.82 17.04
CA LYS A 69 13.71 4.97 17.72
C LYS A 69 14.51 5.86 16.78
N ASN A 70 15.15 5.32 15.75
CA ASN A 70 15.81 6.13 14.72
C ASN A 70 14.77 6.77 13.79
N ALA A 71 13.65 6.10 13.51
CA ALA A 71 12.54 6.70 12.77
C ALA A 71 11.85 7.82 13.57
N MET A 72 11.70 7.67 14.89
CA MET A 72 11.16 8.71 15.79
C MET A 72 12.19 9.78 16.18
N GLY A 73 13.47 9.41 16.26
CA GLY A 73 14.62 10.25 16.61
C GLY A 73 15.24 10.96 15.42
N THR A 74 14.73 10.74 14.20
CA THR A 74 14.58 11.82 13.23
C THR A 74 13.56 12.80 13.79
N GLU A 75 13.92 13.46 14.89
CA GLU A 75 13.33 14.72 15.26
C GLU A 75 13.37 15.56 13.98
N ARG A 76 12.19 16.01 13.55
CA ARG A 76 11.97 16.76 12.32
C ARG A 76 12.67 18.10 12.44
N THR A 77 14.00 18.14 12.33
CA THR A 77 14.86 19.32 12.37
C THR A 77 14.81 20.10 11.04
N VAL A 78 13.65 20.09 10.37
CA VAL A 78 13.43 20.88 9.18
C VAL A 78 12.42 21.95 9.53
N PHE A 79 12.96 23.08 9.96
CA PHE A 79 12.31 24.38 10.14
C PHE A 79 11.94 24.94 8.75
N ASN A 80 11.03 24.26 8.04
CA ASN A 80 10.53 24.68 6.74
C ASN A 80 9.00 24.64 6.73
N ASP A 81 8.43 25.22 7.79
CA ASP A 81 7.00 25.35 8.05
C ASP A 81 6.32 26.30 7.05
N GLU A 82 7.02 27.31 6.54
CA GLU A 82 6.51 28.23 5.52
C GLU A 82 6.29 27.57 4.14
N GLU A 83 7.23 26.73 3.68
CA GLU A 83 7.10 26.09 2.35
C GLU A 83 6.00 25.02 2.34
N GLN A 84 5.84 24.28 3.44
CA GLN A 84 4.74 23.31 3.60
C GLN A 84 3.38 24.01 3.59
N ARG A 85 3.26 25.12 4.31
CA ARG A 85 2.02 25.90 4.33
C ARG A 85 1.68 26.51 2.97
N ARG A 86 2.69 26.88 2.16
CA ARG A 86 2.50 27.35 0.78
C ARG A 86 1.97 26.24 -0.14
N LEU A 87 2.49 25.02 -0.02
CA LEU A 87 2.02 23.87 -0.81
C LEU A 87 0.60 23.46 -0.43
N GLU A 88 0.25 23.50 0.87
CA GLU A 88 -1.10 23.23 1.34
C GLU A 88 -2.12 24.23 0.76
N LEU A 89 -1.81 25.53 0.80
CA LEU A 89 -2.65 26.57 0.21
C LEU A 89 -2.81 26.46 -1.31
N LEU A 90 -1.76 26.03 -2.03
CA LEU A 90 -1.85 25.79 -3.47
C LEU A 90 -2.78 24.62 -3.79
N ARG A 91 -2.66 23.52 -3.03
CA ARG A 91 -3.53 22.35 -3.19
C ARG A 91 -4.98 22.67 -2.86
N GLU A 92 -5.23 23.48 -1.84
CA GLU A 92 -6.59 23.91 -1.49
C GLU A 92 -7.21 24.80 -2.57
N ARG A 93 -6.43 25.73 -3.15
CA ARG A 93 -6.87 26.54 -4.30
C ARG A 93 -7.15 25.69 -5.54
N GLU A 94 -6.32 24.69 -5.80
CA GLU A 94 -6.52 23.77 -6.93
C GLU A 94 -7.81 22.96 -6.76
N ARG A 95 -8.06 22.43 -5.56
CA ARG A 95 -9.31 21.74 -5.22
C ARG A 95 -10.53 22.63 -5.38
N GLN A 96 -10.47 23.88 -4.91
CA GLN A 96 -11.57 24.83 -5.09
C GLN A 96 -11.85 25.12 -6.57
N LYS A 97 -10.81 25.30 -7.38
CA LYS A 97 -10.95 25.49 -8.83
C LYS A 97 -11.54 24.26 -9.51
N GLU A 98 -11.12 23.06 -9.12
CA GLU A 98 -11.65 21.82 -9.66
C GLU A 98 -13.14 21.63 -9.29
N GLU A 99 -13.51 21.95 -8.05
CA GLU A 99 -14.90 21.94 -7.59
C GLU A 99 -15.76 22.95 -8.35
N GLU A 100 -15.24 24.15 -8.61
CA GLU A 100 -15.90 25.19 -9.42
C GLU A 100 -16.09 24.75 -10.87
N VAL A 101 -15.05 24.19 -11.50
CA VAL A 101 -15.12 23.63 -12.85
C VAL A 101 -16.11 22.46 -12.91
N ALA A 102 -16.12 21.59 -11.90
CA ALA A 102 -17.07 20.48 -11.81
C ALA A 102 -18.51 20.96 -11.58
N ALA A 103 -18.72 22.03 -10.81
CA ALA A 103 -20.02 22.67 -10.64
C ALA A 103 -20.50 23.30 -11.95
N LEU A 104 -19.62 24.02 -12.66
CA LEU A 104 -19.91 24.58 -13.98
C LEU A 104 -20.24 23.49 -15.01
N LYS A 105 -19.48 22.39 -15.02
CA LYS A 105 -19.77 21.24 -15.89
C LYS A 105 -21.13 20.63 -15.58
N ARG A 106 -21.49 20.50 -14.30
CA ARG A 106 -22.83 20.02 -13.87
C ARG A 106 -23.94 20.99 -14.30
N SER A 107 -23.76 22.30 -14.14
CA SER A 107 -24.75 23.28 -14.58
C SER A 107 -24.92 23.26 -16.11
N MET A 108 -23.83 23.19 -16.87
CA MET A 108 -23.86 23.03 -18.33
C MET A 108 -24.56 21.72 -18.77
N GLN A 109 -24.32 20.61 -18.06
CA GLN A 109 -24.94 19.32 -18.38
C GLN A 109 -26.44 19.30 -18.11
N THR A 110 -26.94 19.98 -17.07
CA THR A 110 -28.36 19.92 -16.72
C THR A 110 -29.26 20.54 -17.79
N GLY A 111 -28.88 21.66 -18.42
CA GLY A 111 -29.67 22.28 -19.50
C GLY A 111 -29.33 21.75 -20.89
N MET A 112 -28.06 21.82 -21.30
CA MET A 112 -27.64 21.48 -22.67
C MET A 112 -27.72 19.97 -22.95
N ALA A 113 -27.35 19.11 -21.99
CA ALA A 113 -27.38 17.67 -22.23
C ALA A 113 -28.81 17.11 -22.28
N GLN A 114 -29.77 17.72 -21.58
CA GLN A 114 -31.18 17.37 -21.71
C GLN A 114 -31.72 17.78 -23.09
N ALA A 115 -31.40 18.99 -23.55
CA ALA A 115 -31.78 19.47 -24.88
C ALA A 115 -31.17 18.60 -26.01
N MET A 116 -29.89 18.20 -25.90
CA MET A 116 -29.26 17.31 -26.88
C MET A 116 -29.87 15.91 -26.89
N LYS A 117 -30.23 15.36 -25.72
CA LYS A 117 -30.94 14.07 -25.64
C LYS A 117 -32.33 14.13 -26.26
N GLU A 118 -33.05 15.24 -26.05
CA GLU A 118 -34.38 15.44 -26.65
C GLU A 118 -34.29 15.59 -28.17
N GLN A 119 -33.34 16.38 -28.68
CA GLN A 119 -33.09 16.47 -30.12
C GLN A 119 -32.69 15.12 -30.74
N ALA A 120 -31.85 14.33 -30.06
CA ALA A 120 -31.48 12.99 -30.51
C ALA A 120 -32.69 12.05 -30.55
N ARG A 121 -33.55 12.07 -29.52
CA ARG A 121 -34.79 11.28 -29.47
C ARG A 121 -35.75 11.65 -30.61
N LEU A 122 -35.91 12.94 -30.88
CA LEU A 122 -36.78 13.41 -31.96
C LEU A 122 -36.24 12.99 -33.34
N ARG A 123 -34.91 13.02 -33.56
CA ARG A 123 -34.30 12.50 -34.79
C ARG A 123 -34.51 11.00 -34.96
N GLU A 124 -34.38 10.23 -33.89
CA GLU A 124 -34.62 8.78 -33.91
C GLU A 124 -36.09 8.45 -34.21
N GLU A 125 -37.02 9.16 -33.57
CA GLU A 125 -38.45 9.03 -33.83
C GLU A 125 -38.80 9.38 -35.28
N MET A 126 -38.24 10.47 -35.81
CA MET A 126 -38.40 10.83 -37.21
C MET A 126 -37.93 9.71 -38.15
N MET A 127 -36.74 9.14 -37.91
CA MET A 127 -36.20 8.02 -38.70
C MET A 127 -37.10 6.77 -38.61
N TYR A 128 -37.69 6.51 -37.44
CA TYR A 128 -38.63 5.43 -37.24
C TYR A 128 -39.93 5.63 -38.04
N GLN A 129 -40.50 6.84 -38.00
CA GLN A 129 -41.69 7.18 -38.79
C GLN A 129 -41.44 7.11 -40.31
N TYR A 130 -40.24 7.52 -40.76
CA TYR A 130 -39.80 7.33 -42.14
C TYR A 130 -39.75 5.85 -42.53
N ARG A 131 -39.20 5.00 -41.65
CA ARG A 131 -39.13 3.55 -41.88
C ARG A 131 -40.50 2.88 -41.93
N LEU A 132 -41.49 3.43 -41.22
CA LEU A 132 -42.88 2.99 -41.25
C LEU A 132 -43.69 3.54 -42.45
N GLY A 133 -43.13 4.45 -43.24
CA GLY A 133 -43.81 5.07 -44.39
C GLY A 133 -44.78 6.21 -44.01
N ASN A 134 -44.76 6.67 -42.76
CA ASN A 134 -45.60 7.78 -42.26
C ASN A 134 -44.90 9.13 -42.48
N PHE A 135 -44.86 9.59 -43.73
CA PHE A 135 -44.12 10.80 -44.13
C PHE A 135 -44.67 12.09 -43.50
N GLU A 136 -45.97 12.19 -43.24
CA GLU A 136 -46.57 13.37 -42.60
C GLU A 136 -46.11 13.54 -41.15
N ALA A 137 -46.05 12.44 -40.39
CA ALA A 137 -45.57 12.44 -39.01
C ALA A 137 -44.07 12.79 -38.93
N ALA A 138 -43.27 12.26 -39.86
CA ALA A 138 -41.85 12.59 -39.96
C ALA A 138 -41.61 14.07 -40.31
N ALA A 139 -42.40 14.63 -41.24
CA ALA A 139 -42.32 16.06 -41.59
C ALA A 139 -42.74 16.99 -40.44
N ALA A 140 -43.70 16.59 -39.61
CA ALA A 140 -44.08 17.33 -38.41
C ALA A 140 -42.95 17.37 -37.36
N ILE A 141 -42.23 16.25 -37.18
CA ILE A 141 -41.07 16.17 -36.28
C ILE A 141 -39.90 17.00 -36.83
N GLN A 142 -39.68 16.99 -38.14
CA GLN A 142 -38.67 17.82 -38.81
C GLN A 142 -38.91 19.32 -38.54
N LYS A 143 -40.13 19.81 -38.71
CA LYS A 143 -40.49 21.22 -38.42
C LYS A 143 -40.25 21.61 -36.95
N ARG A 144 -40.41 20.68 -36.02
CA ARG A 144 -40.13 20.90 -34.58
C ARG A 144 -38.62 20.90 -34.26
N LEU A 145 -37.81 20.29 -35.12
CA LEU A 145 -36.36 20.22 -34.98
C LEU A 145 -35.64 21.42 -35.63
N ASP A 146 -36.29 22.09 -36.59
CA ASP A 146 -35.76 23.27 -37.27
C ASP A 146 -35.82 24.52 -36.35
N PRO A 147 -34.67 25.18 -36.09
CA PRO A 147 -34.60 26.30 -35.13
C PRO A 147 -35.17 27.64 -35.66
N ASP A 148 -35.58 27.71 -36.93
CA ASP A 148 -36.02 28.95 -37.61
C ASP A 148 -37.43 28.83 -38.22
N ALA A 149 -38.21 27.82 -37.80
CA ALA A 149 -39.59 27.66 -38.25
C ALA A 149 -40.49 28.73 -37.58
N PRO A 150 -41.29 29.51 -38.34
CA PRO A 150 -42.16 30.51 -37.73
C PRO A 150 -43.21 29.83 -36.85
N LEU A 151 -43.22 30.22 -35.57
CA LEU A 151 -44.26 29.84 -34.61
C LEU A 151 -45.61 30.37 -35.13
N GLN A 152 -46.55 29.46 -35.41
CA GLN A 152 -47.95 29.81 -35.67
C GLN A 152 -48.71 30.00 -34.37
#